data_AF-A0A3B0WTA6-F1
#
_entry.id   AF-A0A3B0WTA6-F1
#
_cell.length_a   1.000
_cell.length_b   1.000
_cell.length_c   1.000
_cell.angle_alpha   90.00
_cell.angle_beta   90.00
_cell.angle_gamma   90.00
#
_symmetry.space_group_name_H-M   'P 1'
#
loop_
_entity.id
_entity.type
_entity.pdbx_description
1 polymer ?
#
loop_
_entity_poly.entity_id
_entity_poly.type
_entity_poly.pdbx_seq_one_letter_code
_entity_poly.pdbx_strand_id
1 'polypeptide(L)' 'MCYWRQWRKPRTKVANLLRRGVSEAWALTCGSTRKGPWRSSKTPSIQQAMSNNYLKEEGLYSLREGWIKVHYPNG' A
#
# COMPACT_ATOMS: atom_id res chain seq x y z
N MET A 1 -3.82 -8.98 0.39
CA MET A 1 -3.04 -7.93 -0.29
C MET A 1 -2.29 -8.51 -1.47
N CYS A 2 -2.61 -8.09 -2.69
CA CYS A 2 -2.01 -8.59 -3.94
C CYS A 2 -0.50 -8.32 -3.98
N TYR A 3 -0.06 -7.08 -3.71
CA TYR A 3 1.35 -6.73 -3.58
C TYR A 3 2.10 -7.59 -2.56
N TRP A 4 1.47 -7.90 -1.42
CA TRP A 4 2.07 -8.73 -0.37
C TRP A 4 2.23 -10.21 -0.76
N ARG A 5 1.41 -10.69 -1.70
CA ARG A 5 1.56 -12.03 -2.31
C ARG A 5 2.61 -12.01 -3.42
N GLN A 6 2.69 -10.92 -4.20
CA GLN A 6 3.76 -10.71 -5.19
C GLN A 6 5.14 -10.64 -4.52
N TRP A 7 5.25 -9.94 -3.38
CA TRP A 7 6.50 -9.85 -2.61
C TRP A 7 6.68 -11.06 -1.68
N ARG A 8 6.90 -12.24 -2.27
CA ARG A 8 6.95 -13.51 -1.53
C ARG A 8 8.01 -13.54 -0.42
N LYS A 9 9.23 -13.04 -0.68
CA LYS A 9 10.36 -13.12 0.24
C LYS A 9 10.37 -11.93 1.22
N PRO A 10 10.69 -12.13 2.52
CA PRO A 10 10.82 -11.03 3.49
C PRO A 10 11.76 -9.92 3.02
N ARG A 11 12.93 -10.29 2.46
CA ARG A 11 13.89 -9.33 1.88
C ARG A 11 13.26 -8.46 0.78
N THR A 12 12.43 -9.04 -0.08
CA THR A 12 11.71 -8.31 -1.13
C THR A 12 10.67 -7.37 -0.55
N LYS A 13 9.97 -7.77 0.52
CA LYS A 13 9.02 -6.88 1.22
C LYS A 13 9.75 -5.68 1.82
N VAL A 14 10.83 -5.91 2.56
CA VAL A 14 11.63 -4.83 3.18
C VAL A 14 12.15 -3.86 2.13
N ALA A 15 12.78 -4.37 1.06
CA ALA A 15 13.31 -3.53 -0.01
C ALA A 15 12.23 -2.67 -0.69
N ASN A 16 11.04 -3.24 -0.89
CA ASN A 16 9.90 -2.53 -1.48
C ASN A 16 9.30 -1.48 -0.55
N LEU A 17 9.29 -1.72 0.77
CA LEU A 17 8.85 -0.74 1.77
C LEU A 17 9.83 0.43 1.85
N LEU A 18 11.13 0.16 1.88
CA LEU A 18 12.19 1.17 1.89
C LEU A 18 12.12 2.07 0.64
N ARG A 19 11.97 1.47 -0.55
CA ARG A 19 11.81 2.22 -1.81
C ARG A 19 10.63 3.18 -1.79
N ARG A 20 9.60 2.88 -0.99
CA ARG A 20 8.37 3.67 -0.85
C ARG A 20 8.40 4.60 0.37
N GLY A 21 9.58 4.84 0.96
CA GLY A 21 9.77 5.85 1.99
C GLY A 21 9.38 5.43 3.41
N VAL A 22 9.16 4.13 3.66
CA VAL A 22 8.98 3.62 5.03
C VAL A 22 10.33 3.61 5.74
N SER A 23 10.37 4.04 7.00
CA SER A 23 11.62 4.00 7.78
C SER A 23 12.15 2.57 7.93
N GLU A 24 13.47 2.43 8.03
CA GLU A 24 14.12 1.12 8.06
C GLU A 24 13.63 0.22 9.20
N ALA A 25 13.52 0.76 10.41
CA ALA A 25 13.02 0.03 11.57
C ALA A 25 11.60 -0.54 11.32
N TRP A 26 10.71 0.27 10.74
CA TRP A 26 9.35 -0.16 10.41
C TRP A 26 9.33 -1.13 9.23
N ALA A 27 10.18 -0.92 8.22
CA ALA A 27 10.28 -1.79 7.06
C ALA A 27 10.74 -3.20 7.46
N LEU A 28 11.75 -3.31 8.32
CA LEU A 28 12.24 -4.59 8.85
C LEU A 28 11.18 -5.30 9.68
N THR A 29 10.54 -4.59 10.60
CA THR A 29 9.50 -5.13 11.48
C THR A 29 8.30 -5.64 10.68
N CYS A 30 7.83 -4.85 9.72
CA CYS A 30 6.63 -5.19 8.95
C CYS A 30 6.92 -6.17 7.81
N GLY A 31 8.07 -6.09 7.16
CA GLY A 31 8.49 -7.02 6.10
C GLY A 31 8.77 -8.43 6.60
N SER A 32 9.21 -8.58 7.86
CA SER A 32 9.57 -9.86 8.49
C SER A 32 8.43 -10.48 9.31
N THR A 33 7.25 -9.85 9.33
CA THR A 33 6.13 -10.34 10.14
C THR A 33 5.62 -11.71 9.66
N ARG A 34 5.28 -12.59 10.61
CA ARG A 34 4.55 -13.84 10.37
C ARG A 34 3.04 -13.63 10.22
N LYS A 35 2.55 -12.40 10.39
CA LYS A 35 1.13 -12.07 10.25
C LYS A 35 0.67 -12.24 8.80
N GLY A 36 -0.55 -12.74 8.64
CA GLY A 36 -1.16 -12.96 7.33
C GLY A 36 -1.41 -11.65 6.56
N PRO A 37 -1.58 -11.70 5.22
CA PRO A 37 -1.68 -10.51 4.37
C PRO A 37 -2.81 -9.54 4.75
N TRP A 38 -3.92 -10.06 5.29
CA TRP A 38 -5.05 -9.24 5.73
C TRP A 38 -4.72 -8.45 7.01
N ARG A 39 -4.02 -9.06 7.96
CA ARG A 39 -3.60 -8.34 9.16
C ARG A 39 -2.52 -7.31 8.84
N SER A 40 -1.59 -7.65 7.94
CA SER A 40 -0.54 -6.74 7.49
C SER A 40 -1.08 -5.51 6.77
N SER A 41 -2.14 -5.63 5.96
CA SER A 41 -2.66 -4.51 5.15
C SER A 41 -3.17 -3.32 5.97
N LYS A 42 -3.52 -3.53 7.24
CA LYS A 42 -3.99 -2.49 8.16
C LYS A 42 -2.85 -1.85 8.98
N THR A 43 -1.59 -2.19 8.70
CA THR A 43 -0.43 -1.66 9.43
C THR A 43 -0.06 -0.26 8.88
N PRO A 44 0.22 0.74 9.74
CA PRO A 44 0.51 2.10 9.29
C PRO A 44 1.67 2.21 8.28
N SER A 45 2.77 1.48 8.50
CA SER A 45 3.91 1.43 7.57
C SER A 45 3.53 0.89 6.18
N ILE A 46 2.61 -0.06 6.11
CA ILE A 46 2.14 -0.68 4.88
C ILE A 46 1.15 0.25 4.16
N GLN A 47 0.33 0.99 4.91
CA GLN A 47 -0.54 2.06 4.38
C GLN A 47 0.28 3.25 3.87
N GLN A 48 1.37 3.61 4.55
CA GLN A 48 2.31 4.63 4.08
C GLN A 48 2.96 4.22 2.75
N ALA A 49 3.45 2.97 2.67
CA ALA A 49 4.03 2.46 1.43
C ALA A 49 3.00 2.37 0.29
N MET A 50 1.78 1.92 0.57
CA MET A 50 0.68 1.83 -0.42
C MET A 50 -0.29 2.98 -0.23
N SER A 51 0.22 4.21 -0.30
CA SER A 51 -0.61 5.41 -0.21
C SER A 51 -1.53 5.54 -1.43
N ASN A 52 -2.61 6.30 -1.29
CA ASN A 52 -3.53 6.57 -2.41
C ASN A 52 -2.80 7.23 -3.60
N ASN A 53 -1.79 8.07 -3.33
CA ASN A 53 -0.99 8.70 -4.37
C ASN A 53 -0.21 7.65 -5.16
N TYR A 54 0.48 6.74 -4.46
CA TYR A 54 1.19 5.64 -5.11
C TYR A 54 0.25 4.76 -5.95
N LEU A 55 -0.93 4.41 -5.40
CA LEU A 55 -1.90 3.60 -6.13
C LEU A 55 -2.44 4.32 -7.38
N LYS A 56 -2.60 5.65 -7.32
CA LYS A 56 -3.00 6.46 -8.46
C LYS A 56 -1.92 6.51 -9.54
N GLU A 57 -0.65 6.61 -9.15
CA GLU A 57 0.52 6.53 -10.06
C GLU A 57 0.63 5.15 -10.74
N GLU A 58 0.29 4.08 -10.03
CA GLU A 58 0.20 2.72 -10.60
C GLU A 58 -1.05 2.52 -11.51
N GLY A 59 -1.87 3.55 -11.69
CA GLY A 59 -3.03 3.54 -12.59
C GLY A 59 -4.34 3.06 -11.95
N LEU A 60 -4.42 2.94 -10.62
CA LEU A 60 -5.70 2.60 -9.98
C LEU A 60 -6.62 3.82 -9.96
N TYR A 61 -7.86 3.59 -10.38
CA TYR A 61 -8.89 4.62 -10.38
C TYR A 61 -9.49 4.83 -8.98
N SER A 62 -9.61 6.09 -8.57
CA SER A 62 -10.24 6.45 -7.30
C SER A 62 -11.76 6.36 -7.43
N LEU A 63 -12.36 5.40 -6.73
CA LEU A 63 -13.82 5.25 -6.67
C LEU A 63 -14.51 6.50 -6.12
N ARG A 64 -13.88 7.20 -5.18
CA ARG A 64 -14.39 8.46 -4.63
C ARG A 64 -14.48 9.54 -5.72
N GLU A 65 -13.42 9.70 -6.52
CA GLU A 65 -13.40 10.68 -7.62
C GLU A 65 -14.47 10.35 -8.66
N GLY A 66 -14.63 9.07 -9.01
CA GLY A 66 -15.69 8.63 -9.93
C GLY A 66 -17.09 8.88 -9.38
N TRP A 67 -17.32 8.57 -8.11
CA TRP A 67 -18.61 8.80 -7.47
C TRP A 67 -18.97 10.30 -7.43
N ILE A 68 -18.02 11.16 -7.06
CA ILE A 68 -18.20 12.62 -7.07
C ILE A 68 -18.54 13.11 -8.47
N LYS A 69 -17.82 12.66 -9.49
CA LYS A 69 -18.08 13.05 -10.89
C LYS A 69 -19.49 12.69 -11.36
N VAL A 70 -20.03 11.55 -10.90
CA VAL A 70 -21.37 11.09 -11.26
C VAL A 70 -22.45 11.82 -10.45
N HIS A 71 -22.23 12.05 -9.15
CA HIS A 71 -23.24 12.64 -8.26
C HIS A 71 -23.27 14.17 -8.28
N TYR A 72 -22.15 14.83 -8.57
CA TYR A 72 -22.01 16.29 -8.61
C TYR A 72 -21.45 16.74 -9.97
N PRO A 73 -22.22 16.61 -11.06
CA PRO A 73 -21.74 16.92 -12.41
C PRO A 73 -21.46 18.42 -12.65
N ASN A 74 -22.00 19.31 -11.80
CA ASN A 74 -21.93 20.76 -11.98
C ASN A 74 -21.09 21.50 -10.90
N GLY A 75 -20.44 20.76 -10.00
CA GLY A 75 -19.85 21.29 -8.77
C GLY A 75 -20.76 21.09 -7.56
#